data_AF-A0A845MNL4-F1
#
_entry.id   AF-A0A845MNL4-F1
#
_cell.length_a   1.000
_cell.length_b   1.000
_cell.length_c   1.000
_cell.angle_alpha   90.00
_cell.angle_beta   90.00
_cell.angle_gamma   90.00
#
_symmetry.space_group_name_H-M   'P 1'
#
loop_
_entity.id
_entity.type
_entity.pdbx_description
1 polymer ?
#
loop_
_entity_poly.entity_id
_entity_poly.type
_entity_poly.pdbx_seq_one_letter_code
_entity_poly.pdbx_strand_id
1 'polypeptide(L)'
;MTRHLFLLALLAAVAAPSRAATPLDKVIRLSLAESYVTAILLNGGDAVRFGFWDFDPNNFIGLEDENLGSLEAQQLRQRLSTLSIPYTWSTPLGEDSNTLVLGVKAAYLGQRQETQIVSSDMSTVDAIDSSITTLTLGGEVRHRLNGYVGLAAGLNLNWQRYRNRTDFNTPESQALAPLFDGLITNYSANAWQAEPHVRATWFVGGRDAELKLISSLHYMHGRTFDTGETAHDVQPEAWYWSNSARWRHPYVTQILPGQNVWLQASRYDLGGDLDGPLGNHYYYEAGVGWLLDIRKMNIPFVDNVGIGINLNYGSALRGGTLVLLFNEE
;
A
#
# COMPACT_ATOMS: atom_id res chain seq x y z
N MET A 1 -31.06 13.43 26.98
CA MET A 1 -29.72 12.86 27.21
C MET A 1 -29.65 11.42 26.69
N THR A 2 -29.89 11.22 25.39
CA THR A 2 -29.98 9.88 24.78
C THR A 2 -29.64 9.99 23.30
N ARG A 3 -28.36 10.25 22.98
CA ARG A 3 -27.87 10.26 21.60
C ARG A 3 -26.40 9.83 21.41
N HIS A 4 -25.77 9.25 22.44
CA HIS A 4 -24.36 8.85 22.39
C HIS A 4 -24.09 7.34 22.57
N LEU A 5 -25.12 6.50 22.59
CA LEU A 5 -24.95 5.05 22.80
C LEU A 5 -24.75 4.23 21.52
N PHE A 6 -24.83 4.83 20.33
CA PHE A 6 -24.66 4.10 19.07
C PHE A 6 -23.22 4.08 18.53
N LEU A 7 -22.29 4.88 19.08
CA LEU A 7 -20.89 4.90 18.60
C LEU A 7 -19.97 3.90 19.32
N LEU A 8 -20.36 3.37 20.49
CA LEU A 8 -19.55 2.39 21.23
C LEU A 8 -19.86 0.93 20.89
N ALA A 9 -20.93 0.66 20.13
CA ALA A 9 -21.34 -0.70 19.79
C ALA A 9 -20.60 -1.28 18.56
N LEU A 10 -19.88 -0.46 17.78
CA LEU A 10 -19.10 -0.94 16.63
C LEU A 10 -17.66 -1.38 17.00
N LEU A 11 -17.21 -1.09 18.22
CA LEU A 11 -15.89 -1.47 18.75
C LEU A 11 -15.90 -2.81 19.52
N ALA A 12 -17.06 -3.46 19.62
CA ALA A 12 -17.24 -4.70 20.37
C ALA A 12 -17.83 -5.80 19.46
N ALA A 13 -17.09 -6.23 18.44
CA ALA A 13 -17.50 -7.33 17.58
C ALA A 13 -16.60 -8.56 17.78
N VAL A 14 -17.14 -9.49 18.58
CA VAL A 14 -16.97 -10.95 18.54
C VAL A 14 -15.61 -11.52 18.96
N ALA A 15 -15.44 -11.67 20.27
CA ALA A 15 -14.58 -12.71 20.83
C ALA A 15 -15.29 -14.07 20.68
N ALA A 16 -15.10 -14.75 19.55
CA ALA A 16 -15.44 -16.17 19.41
C ALA A 16 -14.38 -17.03 20.12
N PRO A 17 -14.75 -18.18 20.70
CA PRO A 17 -13.82 -19.07 21.37
C PRO A 17 -12.80 -19.62 20.36
N SER A 18 -11.52 -19.28 20.53
CA SER A 18 -10.45 -19.79 19.69
C SER A 18 -10.06 -21.21 20.13
N ARG A 19 -10.14 -22.15 19.19
CA ARG A 19 -9.47 -23.45 19.31
C ARG A 19 -7.96 -23.20 19.32
N ALA A 20 -7.20 -23.93 20.15
CA ALA A 20 -5.76 -23.72 20.25
C ALA A 20 -5.09 -23.92 18.88
N ALA A 21 -4.49 -22.84 18.34
CA ALA A 21 -3.89 -22.84 17.01
C ALA A 21 -2.69 -23.79 16.94
N THR A 22 -2.66 -24.64 15.93
CA THR A 22 -1.49 -25.50 15.66
C THR A 22 -0.29 -24.65 15.23
N PRO A 23 0.95 -25.17 15.28
CA PRO A 23 2.10 -24.46 14.71
C PRO A 23 1.91 -24.10 13.23
N LEU A 24 1.28 -24.97 12.45
CA LEU A 24 0.95 -24.72 11.04
C LEU A 24 -0.06 -23.57 10.91
N ASP A 25 -1.12 -23.58 11.73
CA ASP A 25 -2.11 -22.50 11.74
C ASP A 25 -1.44 -21.16 12.01
N LYS A 26 -0.48 -21.09 12.93
CA LYS A 26 0.24 -19.85 13.25
C LYS A 26 1.03 -19.30 12.07
N VAL A 27 1.68 -20.17 11.30
CA VAL A 27 2.44 -19.76 10.10
C VAL A 27 1.48 -19.24 9.01
N ILE A 28 0.38 -19.95 8.75
CA ILE A 28 -0.64 -19.52 7.79
C ILE A 28 -1.24 -18.17 8.22
N ARG A 29 -1.56 -18.04 9.51
CA ARG A 29 -2.13 -16.82 10.08
C ARG A 29 -1.20 -15.63 9.91
N LEU A 30 0.09 -15.80 10.21
CA LEU A 30 1.10 -14.75 10.04
C LEU A 30 1.21 -14.33 8.58
N SER A 31 1.40 -15.28 7.66
CA SER A 31 1.53 -14.99 6.23
C SER A 31 0.31 -14.26 5.65
N LEU A 32 -0.90 -14.66 6.07
CA LEU A 32 -2.14 -14.02 5.64
C LEU A 32 -2.27 -12.60 6.21
N ALA A 33 -1.92 -12.38 7.49
CA ALA A 33 -1.93 -11.07 8.12
C ALA A 33 -0.93 -10.11 7.46
N GLU A 34 0.30 -10.57 7.26
CA GLU A 34 1.38 -9.90 6.52
C GLU A 34 0.94 -9.47 5.12
N SER A 35 0.26 -10.37 4.39
CA SER A 35 -0.24 -10.07 3.05
C SER A 35 -1.23 -8.90 3.07
N TYR A 36 -2.18 -8.91 4.02
CA TYR A 36 -3.21 -7.89 4.14
C TYR A 36 -2.65 -6.50 4.47
N VAL A 37 -1.70 -6.39 5.40
CA VAL A 37 -1.09 -5.10 5.76
C VAL A 37 -0.13 -4.60 4.68
N THR A 38 0.62 -5.50 4.03
CA THR A 38 1.52 -5.15 2.91
C THR A 38 0.72 -4.60 1.72
N ALA A 39 -0.44 -5.18 1.43
CA ALA A 39 -1.32 -4.69 0.38
C ALA A 39 -1.82 -3.25 0.64
N ILE A 40 -2.03 -2.85 1.90
CA ILE A 40 -2.37 -1.44 2.22
C ILE A 40 -1.16 -0.55 2.01
N LEU A 41 0.02 -0.92 2.54
CA LEU A 41 1.23 -0.10 2.44
C LEU A 41 1.63 0.15 0.98
N LEU A 42 1.72 -0.90 0.16
CA LEU A 42 2.15 -0.78 -1.24
C LEU A 42 1.16 0.02 -2.10
N ASN A 43 -0.14 -0.08 -1.79
CA ASN A 43 -1.20 0.69 -2.44
C ASN A 43 -1.59 1.96 -1.66
N GLY A 44 -0.80 2.36 -0.66
CA GLY A 44 -1.16 3.41 0.31
C GLY A 44 -1.15 4.82 -0.26
N GLY A 45 -0.48 5.02 -1.40
CA GLY A 45 -0.40 6.33 -2.05
C GLY A 45 -1.76 6.90 -2.49
N ASP A 46 -1.87 8.23 -2.40
CA ASP A 46 -3.04 9.02 -2.79
C ASP A 46 -3.16 9.22 -4.32
N ALA A 47 -2.21 8.68 -5.10
CA ALA A 47 -2.21 8.74 -6.57
C ALA A 47 -2.63 7.40 -7.18
N VAL A 48 -3.23 7.46 -8.38
CA VAL A 48 -3.36 6.25 -9.22
C VAL A 48 -1.95 5.70 -9.45
N ARG A 49 -1.76 4.39 -9.28
CA ARG A 49 -0.48 3.73 -9.50
C ARG A 49 -0.70 2.52 -10.39
N PHE A 50 0.05 2.48 -11.49
CA PHE A 50 0.25 1.31 -12.32
C PHE A 50 1.74 0.96 -12.25
N GLY A 51 2.10 -0.14 -11.59
CA GLY A 51 3.44 -0.69 -11.70
C GLY A 51 3.50 -1.59 -12.93
N PHE A 52 4.08 -1.10 -14.04
CA PHE A 52 4.19 -1.88 -15.30
C PHE A 52 5.64 -2.08 -15.75
N TRP A 53 6.61 -1.43 -15.11
CA TRP A 53 8.01 -1.64 -15.42
C TRP A 53 8.91 -1.44 -14.20
N ASP A 54 9.54 -2.54 -13.78
CA ASP A 54 10.54 -2.57 -12.72
C ASP A 54 11.95 -2.65 -13.33
N PHE A 55 12.86 -1.87 -12.77
CA PHE A 55 14.25 -1.83 -13.20
C PHE A 55 15.21 -1.82 -12.02
N ASP A 56 16.42 -2.34 -12.24
CA ASP A 56 17.51 -2.21 -11.28
C ASP A 56 18.20 -0.85 -11.48
N PRO A 57 18.16 0.07 -10.50
CA PRO A 57 18.79 1.38 -10.60
C PRO A 57 20.31 1.32 -10.82
N ASN A 58 20.98 0.26 -10.35
CA ASN A 58 22.42 0.08 -10.53
C ASN A 58 22.82 0.10 -12.01
N ASN A 59 21.98 -0.48 -12.88
CA ASN A 59 22.21 -0.54 -14.33
C ASN A 59 22.17 0.83 -15.03
N PHE A 60 21.53 1.84 -14.42
CA PHE A 60 21.37 3.17 -15.02
C PHE A 60 22.26 4.23 -14.36
N ILE A 61 22.53 4.08 -13.06
CA ILE A 61 23.29 5.05 -12.27
C ILE A 61 24.79 4.69 -12.26
N GLY A 62 25.16 3.45 -12.64
CA GLY A 62 26.55 2.99 -12.68
C GLY A 62 27.15 2.79 -11.29
N LEU A 63 26.30 2.47 -10.30
CA LEU A 63 26.69 2.14 -8.93
C LEU A 63 26.51 0.63 -8.72
N GLU A 64 27.38 0.02 -7.90
CA GLU A 64 27.24 -1.37 -7.45
C GLU A 64 26.87 -1.38 -5.97
N ASP A 65 25.65 -0.92 -5.62
CA ASP A 65 25.13 -0.97 -4.24
C ASP A 65 23.95 -1.95 -4.18
N GLU A 66 24.15 -3.05 -3.46
CA GLU A 66 23.11 -4.07 -3.25
C GLU A 66 21.87 -3.51 -2.55
N ASN A 67 21.96 -2.41 -1.81
CA ASN A 67 20.81 -1.77 -1.15
C ASN A 67 19.97 -0.89 -2.09
N LEU A 68 20.53 -0.45 -3.22
CA LEU A 68 19.83 0.26 -4.30
C LEU A 68 19.07 -0.70 -5.22
N GLY A 69 19.62 -1.87 -5.47
CA GLY A 69 19.03 -2.89 -6.33
C GLY A 69 19.86 -4.17 -6.35
N SER A 70 19.20 -5.31 -6.57
CA SER A 70 19.86 -6.59 -6.84
C SER A 70 19.00 -7.43 -7.77
N LEU A 71 19.59 -8.46 -8.38
CA LEU A 71 18.87 -9.36 -9.27
C LEU A 71 17.69 -10.06 -8.55
N GLU A 72 17.87 -10.43 -7.29
CA GLU A 72 16.84 -11.07 -6.46
C GLU A 72 15.68 -10.10 -6.19
N ALA A 73 15.97 -8.84 -5.86
CA ALA A 73 14.95 -7.82 -5.63
C ALA A 73 14.19 -7.48 -6.92
N GLN A 74 14.88 -7.44 -8.05
CA GLN A 74 14.27 -7.27 -9.36
C GLN A 74 13.34 -8.45 -9.70
N GLN A 75 13.78 -9.69 -9.49
CA GLN A 75 12.94 -10.88 -9.69
C GLN A 75 11.72 -10.89 -8.76
N LEU A 76 11.88 -10.47 -7.49
CA LEU A 76 10.77 -10.36 -6.55
C LEU A 76 9.73 -9.32 -7.03
N ARG A 77 10.18 -8.18 -7.54
CA ARG A 77 9.27 -7.14 -8.08
C ARG A 77 8.59 -7.52 -9.39
N GLN A 78 9.30 -8.17 -10.30
CA GLN A 78 8.73 -8.69 -11.56
C GLN A 78 7.59 -9.68 -11.32
N ARG A 79 7.54 -10.29 -10.13
CA ARG A 79 6.46 -11.17 -9.69
C ARG A 79 5.26 -10.41 -9.13
N LEU A 80 5.41 -9.13 -8.79
CA LEU A 80 4.37 -8.28 -8.25
C LEU A 80 3.66 -7.50 -9.36
N SER A 81 2.36 -7.34 -9.20
CA SER A 81 1.53 -6.50 -10.05
C SER A 81 0.69 -5.59 -9.16
N THR A 82 0.77 -4.28 -9.37
CA THR A 82 0.05 -3.30 -8.56
C THR A 82 -0.84 -2.42 -9.42
N LEU A 83 -2.05 -2.20 -8.92
CA LEU A 83 -3.04 -1.28 -9.47
C LEU A 83 -3.72 -0.56 -8.32
N SER A 84 -3.79 0.77 -8.36
CA SER A 84 -4.54 1.57 -7.39
C SER A 84 -5.27 2.68 -8.11
N ILE A 85 -6.55 2.88 -7.77
CA ILE A 85 -7.43 3.90 -8.34
C ILE A 85 -8.12 4.65 -7.19
N PRO A 86 -7.54 5.75 -6.69
CA PRO A 86 -8.18 6.63 -5.71
C PRO A 86 -9.07 7.68 -6.38
N TYR A 87 -10.09 8.12 -5.65
CA TYR A 87 -10.89 9.29 -5.95
C TYR A 87 -11.24 10.02 -4.64
N THR A 88 -11.12 11.35 -4.62
CA THR A 88 -11.36 12.15 -3.43
C THR A 88 -12.26 13.34 -3.71
N TRP A 89 -13.02 13.75 -2.68
CA TRP A 89 -13.78 14.99 -2.65
C TRP A 89 -13.28 15.83 -1.49
N SER A 90 -13.17 17.14 -1.69
CA SER A 90 -12.71 18.07 -0.67
C SER A 90 -13.73 19.19 -0.50
N THR A 91 -14.14 19.46 0.73
CA THR A 91 -15.10 20.53 1.06
C THR A 91 -14.64 21.33 2.28
N PRO A 92 -14.66 22.68 2.23
CA PRO A 92 -14.39 23.50 3.40
C PRO A 92 -15.40 23.23 4.53
N LEU A 93 -14.93 23.16 5.78
CA LEU A 93 -15.77 22.97 6.96
C LEU A 93 -15.85 24.25 7.79
N GLY A 94 -16.94 25.00 7.66
CA GLY A 94 -17.14 26.22 8.45
C GLY A 94 -16.10 27.28 8.08
N GLU A 95 -15.17 27.59 8.99
CA GLU A 95 -14.06 28.51 8.72
C GLU A 95 -13.13 27.99 7.61
N ASP A 96 -12.57 28.90 6.81
CA ASP A 96 -11.66 28.60 5.69
C ASP A 96 -10.36 27.85 6.07
N SER A 97 -10.13 27.64 7.37
CA SER A 97 -8.98 26.92 7.93
C SER A 97 -9.19 25.39 7.97
N ASN A 98 -10.44 24.92 7.92
CA ASN A 98 -10.77 23.50 8.00
C ASN A 98 -11.27 22.95 6.67
N THR A 99 -10.87 21.73 6.34
CA THR A 99 -11.29 21.04 5.11
C THR A 99 -11.58 19.59 5.42
N LEU A 100 -12.75 19.11 5.03
CA LEU A 100 -13.09 17.69 5.03
C LEU A 100 -12.72 17.10 3.69
N VAL A 101 -11.94 16.03 3.72
CA VAL A 101 -11.61 15.22 2.55
C VAL A 101 -12.25 13.86 2.73
N LEU A 102 -13.06 13.44 1.76
CA LEU A 102 -13.64 12.11 1.69
C LEU A 102 -12.99 11.38 0.51
N GLY A 103 -12.70 10.10 0.66
CA GLY A 103 -12.01 9.32 -0.35
C GLY A 103 -12.61 7.94 -0.54
N VAL A 104 -12.54 7.45 -1.77
CA VAL A 104 -12.73 6.04 -2.10
C VAL A 104 -11.53 5.56 -2.91
N LYS A 105 -11.10 4.32 -2.69
CA LYS A 105 -9.98 3.73 -3.44
C LYS A 105 -10.25 2.27 -3.74
N ALA A 106 -10.00 1.84 -4.98
CA ALA A 106 -9.94 0.44 -5.35
C ALA A 106 -8.50 0.08 -5.71
N ALA A 107 -7.98 -1.00 -5.15
CA ALA A 107 -6.61 -1.42 -5.39
C ALA A 107 -6.50 -2.94 -5.56
N TYR A 108 -5.44 -3.38 -6.23
CA TYR A 108 -5.09 -4.77 -6.47
C TYR A 108 -3.58 -4.94 -6.32
N LEU A 109 -3.18 -5.97 -5.57
CA LEU A 109 -1.82 -6.47 -5.48
C LEU A 109 -1.85 -7.94 -5.87
N GLY A 110 -1.19 -8.32 -6.97
CA GLY A 110 -0.98 -9.71 -7.37
C GLY A 110 0.47 -10.11 -7.23
N GLN A 111 0.72 -11.38 -6.88
CA GLN A 111 2.04 -11.98 -6.78
C GLN A 111 2.03 -13.36 -7.45
N ARG A 112 2.95 -13.59 -8.38
CA ARG A 112 3.15 -14.90 -9.04
C ARG A 112 4.49 -15.49 -8.66
N GLN A 113 4.52 -16.70 -8.13
CA GLN A 113 5.74 -17.41 -7.76
C GLN A 113 5.78 -18.78 -8.43
N GLU A 114 6.90 -19.08 -9.09
CA GLU A 114 7.21 -20.43 -9.56
C GLU A 114 8.08 -21.12 -8.51
N THR A 115 7.73 -22.36 -8.15
CA THR A 115 8.42 -23.12 -7.11
C THR A 115 8.32 -24.62 -7.36
N GLN A 116 9.19 -25.40 -6.70
CA GLN A 116 9.04 -26.85 -6.64
C GLN A 116 8.57 -27.20 -5.23
N ILE A 117 7.31 -27.59 -5.09
CA ILE A 117 6.74 -27.98 -3.78
C ILE A 117 7.38 -29.30 -3.31
N VAL A 118 7.70 -30.18 -4.25
CA VAL A 118 8.49 -31.39 -4.06
C VAL A 118 9.66 -31.36 -5.03
N SER A 119 10.89 -31.60 -4.53
CA SER A 119 12.07 -31.71 -5.38
C SER A 119 11.85 -32.83 -6.40
N SER A 120 11.81 -32.48 -7.68
CA SER A 120 11.67 -33.41 -8.79
C SER A 120 12.71 -33.08 -9.86
N ASP A 121 13.16 -34.10 -10.57
CA ASP A 121 14.10 -33.95 -11.70
C ASP A 121 13.40 -33.44 -12.98
N MET A 122 12.11 -33.07 -12.88
CA MET A 122 11.30 -32.60 -13.99
C MET A 122 11.50 -31.10 -14.24
N SER A 123 11.45 -30.71 -15.52
CA SER A 123 11.60 -29.31 -15.94
C SER A 123 10.38 -28.42 -15.67
N THR A 124 9.23 -29.02 -15.32
CA THR A 124 8.00 -28.32 -14.99
C THR A 124 7.95 -27.99 -13.50
N VAL A 125 7.72 -26.71 -13.19
CA VAL A 125 7.61 -26.20 -11.82
C VAL A 125 6.15 -25.90 -11.46
N ASP A 126 5.81 -26.02 -10.18
CA ASP A 126 4.52 -25.61 -9.65
C ASP A 126 4.41 -24.08 -9.68
N ALA A 127 3.20 -23.56 -9.85
CA ALA A 127 2.94 -22.12 -9.84
C ALA A 127 1.99 -21.76 -8.71
N ILE A 128 2.32 -20.70 -7.96
CA ILE A 128 1.51 -20.13 -6.88
C ILE A 128 1.17 -18.69 -7.28
N ASP A 129 -0.10 -18.42 -7.50
CA ASP A 129 -0.65 -17.11 -7.78
C ASP A 129 -1.45 -16.63 -6.57
N SER A 130 -1.00 -15.56 -5.94
CA SER A 130 -1.72 -14.91 -4.84
C SER A 130 -2.12 -13.49 -5.23
N SER A 131 -3.25 -13.03 -4.68
CA SER A 131 -3.74 -11.68 -4.94
C SER A 131 -4.56 -11.14 -3.78
N ILE A 132 -4.49 -9.83 -3.60
CA ILE A 132 -5.34 -9.06 -2.70
C ILE A 132 -6.02 -7.96 -3.49
N THR A 133 -7.35 -7.95 -3.46
CA THR A 133 -8.16 -6.81 -3.89
C THR A 133 -8.59 -6.02 -2.67
N THR A 134 -8.39 -4.70 -2.69
CA THR A 134 -8.71 -3.79 -1.58
C THR A 134 -9.71 -2.74 -2.05
N LEU A 135 -10.75 -2.51 -1.26
CA LEU A 135 -11.63 -1.35 -1.36
C LEU A 135 -11.48 -0.53 -0.09
N THR A 136 -11.15 0.74 -0.23
CA THR A 136 -10.98 1.68 0.88
C THR A 136 -12.04 2.76 0.83
N LEU A 137 -12.62 3.07 1.98
CA LEU A 137 -13.44 4.27 2.22
C LEU A 137 -12.74 5.10 3.28
N GLY A 138 -12.43 6.36 2.98
CA GLY A 138 -11.62 7.23 3.84
C GLY A 138 -12.29 8.56 4.14
N GLY A 139 -11.99 9.11 5.31
CA GLY A 139 -12.34 10.47 5.68
C GLY A 139 -11.22 11.12 6.47
N GLU A 140 -10.88 12.37 6.15
CA GLU A 140 -9.81 13.14 6.79
C GLU A 140 -10.28 14.57 7.03
N VAL A 141 -10.02 15.09 8.23
CA VAL A 141 -10.17 16.51 8.53
C VAL A 141 -8.79 17.14 8.52
N ARG A 142 -8.59 18.12 7.64
CA ARG A 142 -7.39 18.95 7.54
C ARG A 142 -7.66 20.28 8.24
N HIS A 143 -6.79 20.67 9.15
CA HIS A 143 -6.81 21.96 9.82
C HIS A 143 -5.51 22.72 9.55
N ARG A 144 -5.62 23.98 9.13
CA ARG A 144 -4.47 24.86 8.92
C ARG A 144 -4.25 25.75 10.14
N LEU A 145 -3.26 25.41 10.95
CA LEU A 145 -2.91 26.18 12.15
C LEU A 145 -2.44 27.59 11.80
N ASN A 146 -1.62 27.73 10.76
CA ASN A 146 -1.10 28.99 10.24
C ASN A 146 -0.55 28.81 8.80
N GLY A 147 0.12 29.83 8.27
CA GLY A 147 0.71 29.78 6.92
C GLY A 147 1.86 28.78 6.73
N TYR A 148 2.34 28.16 7.81
CA TYR A 148 3.53 27.29 7.84
C TYR A 148 3.25 25.87 8.31
N VAL A 149 2.14 25.62 9.01
CA VAL A 149 1.82 24.31 9.58
C VAL A 149 0.39 23.91 9.28
N GLY A 150 0.23 22.71 8.73
CA GLY A 150 -1.05 22.03 8.56
C GLY A 150 -1.06 20.72 9.34
N LEU A 151 -2.20 20.40 9.94
CA LEU A 151 -2.46 19.13 10.59
C LEU A 151 -3.61 18.42 9.88
N ALA A 152 -3.58 17.10 9.86
CA ALA A 152 -4.69 16.29 9.43
C ALA A 152 -4.87 15.08 10.34
N ALA A 153 -6.11 14.66 10.51
CA ALA A 153 -6.45 13.42 11.17
C ALA A 153 -7.57 12.74 10.37
N GLY A 154 -7.44 11.43 10.18
CA GLY A 154 -8.39 10.68 9.37
C GLY A 154 -8.51 9.22 9.77
N LEU A 155 -9.40 8.55 9.07
CA LEU A 155 -9.68 7.13 9.20
C LEU A 155 -9.98 6.56 7.82
N ASN A 156 -9.28 5.49 7.47
CA ASN A 156 -9.58 4.64 6.34
C ASN A 156 -10.21 3.32 6.83
N LEU A 157 -11.26 2.88 6.16
CA LEU A 157 -11.87 1.57 6.33
C LEU A 157 -11.58 0.75 5.08
N ASN A 158 -10.84 -0.34 5.27
CA ASN A 158 -10.37 -1.20 4.19
C ASN A 158 -11.15 -2.52 4.22
N TRP A 159 -11.81 -2.87 3.13
CA TRP A 159 -12.27 -4.22 2.87
C TRP A 159 -11.29 -4.89 1.91
N GLN A 160 -10.90 -6.12 2.21
CA GLN A 160 -9.91 -6.86 1.44
C GLN A 160 -10.37 -8.28 1.14
N ARG A 161 -10.07 -8.75 -0.07
CA ARG A 161 -10.25 -10.13 -0.50
C ARG A 161 -8.89 -10.71 -0.88
N TYR A 162 -8.40 -11.64 -0.07
CA TYR A 162 -7.26 -12.48 -0.41
C TYR A 162 -7.71 -13.69 -1.22
N ARG A 163 -6.93 -14.05 -2.24
CA ARG A 163 -7.06 -15.30 -3.00
C ARG A 163 -5.68 -15.86 -3.26
N ASN A 164 -5.51 -17.15 -3.02
CA ASN A 164 -4.33 -17.90 -3.43
C ASN A 164 -4.76 -19.10 -4.26
N ARG A 165 -4.03 -19.36 -5.35
CA ARG A 165 -4.21 -20.51 -6.22
C ARG A 165 -2.85 -21.16 -6.47
N THR A 166 -2.79 -22.48 -6.34
CA THR A 166 -1.63 -23.27 -6.74
C THR A 166 -2.01 -24.21 -7.87
N ASP A 167 -1.29 -24.10 -8.97
CA ASP A 167 -1.32 -25.08 -10.04
C ASP A 167 -0.20 -26.11 -9.79
N PHE A 168 -0.59 -27.32 -9.36
CA PHE A 168 0.30 -28.45 -9.10
C PHE A 168 0.66 -29.14 -10.42
N ASN A 169 1.86 -28.86 -10.92
CA ASN A 169 2.30 -29.29 -12.26
C ASN A 169 3.15 -30.57 -12.23
N THR A 170 3.53 -31.06 -11.04
CA THR A 170 4.29 -32.30 -10.89
C THR A 170 3.41 -33.43 -10.32
N PRO A 171 3.59 -34.69 -10.73
CA PRO A 171 2.85 -35.83 -10.18
C PRO A 171 2.96 -35.93 -8.65
N GLU A 172 4.13 -35.63 -8.10
CA GLU A 172 4.40 -35.65 -6.67
C GLU A 172 3.62 -34.56 -5.93
N SER A 173 3.58 -33.33 -6.48
CA SER A 173 2.84 -32.22 -5.87
C SER A 173 1.32 -32.42 -6.00
N GLN A 174 0.84 -33.02 -7.11
CA GLN A 174 -0.55 -33.40 -7.28
C GLN A 174 -1.01 -34.45 -6.26
N ALA A 175 -0.15 -35.39 -5.89
CA ALA A 175 -0.46 -36.38 -4.86
C ALA A 175 -0.65 -35.75 -3.46
N LEU A 176 0.02 -34.62 -3.20
CA LEU A 176 -0.08 -33.88 -1.94
C LEU A 176 -1.13 -32.77 -1.96
N ALA A 177 -1.66 -32.39 -3.12
CA ALA A 177 -2.66 -31.33 -3.26
C ALA A 177 -3.84 -31.46 -2.27
N PRO A 178 -4.43 -32.65 -2.02
CA PRO A 178 -5.53 -32.80 -1.06
C PRO A 178 -5.18 -32.44 0.39
N LEU A 179 -3.90 -32.38 0.76
CA LEU A 179 -3.44 -32.00 2.09
C LEU A 179 -3.29 -30.48 2.24
N PHE A 180 -3.13 -29.76 1.12
CA PHE A 180 -2.86 -28.33 1.10
C PHE A 180 -4.03 -27.50 0.62
N ASP A 181 -4.88 -28.07 -0.24
CA ASP A 181 -6.06 -27.42 -0.82
C ASP A 181 -7.06 -27.00 0.25
N GLY A 182 -7.51 -25.75 0.17
CA GLY A 182 -8.46 -25.16 1.11
C GLY A 182 -7.85 -24.74 2.44
N LEU A 183 -6.61 -25.13 2.76
CA LEU A 183 -5.93 -24.76 4.01
C LEU A 183 -4.72 -23.84 3.78
N ILE A 184 -3.76 -24.29 2.98
CA ILE A 184 -2.52 -23.55 2.66
C ILE A 184 -2.62 -22.88 1.30
N THR A 185 -3.29 -23.50 0.35
CA THR A 185 -3.48 -22.97 -1.01
C THR A 185 -4.90 -23.21 -1.51
N ASN A 186 -5.22 -22.66 -2.69
CA ASN A 186 -6.53 -22.79 -3.34
C ASN A 186 -7.67 -22.36 -2.41
N TYR A 187 -7.47 -21.24 -1.72
CA TYR A 187 -8.43 -20.68 -0.77
C TYR A 187 -8.59 -19.17 -0.96
N SER A 188 -9.62 -18.63 -0.31
CA SER A 188 -9.83 -17.20 -0.27
C SER A 188 -10.33 -16.78 1.11
N ALA A 189 -9.92 -15.60 1.54
CA ALA A 189 -10.32 -15.02 2.81
C ALA A 189 -10.71 -13.56 2.61
N ASN A 190 -11.61 -13.06 3.45
CA ASN A 190 -11.96 -11.64 3.50
C ASN A 190 -11.48 -11.04 4.81
N ALA A 191 -11.05 -9.79 4.79
CA ALA A 191 -10.74 -9.02 5.98
C ALA A 191 -11.35 -7.61 5.91
N TRP A 192 -11.67 -7.07 7.08
CA TRP A 192 -11.87 -5.65 7.26
C TRP A 192 -10.73 -5.12 8.13
N GLN A 193 -10.25 -3.91 7.84
CA GLN A 193 -9.23 -3.22 8.64
C GLN A 193 -9.61 -1.74 8.80
N ALA A 194 -9.45 -1.22 10.01
CA ALA A 194 -9.51 0.20 10.29
C ALA A 194 -8.08 0.76 10.33
N GLU A 195 -7.87 1.87 9.66
CA GLU A 195 -6.58 2.55 9.57
C GLU A 195 -6.76 4.03 9.97
N PRO A 196 -6.76 4.36 11.27
CA PRO A 196 -6.62 5.73 11.72
C PRO A 196 -5.23 6.27 11.36
N HIS A 197 -5.19 7.55 10.97
CA HIS A 197 -3.95 8.21 10.63
C HIS A 197 -3.93 9.67 11.05
N VAL A 198 -2.72 10.18 11.28
CA VAL A 198 -2.47 11.59 11.58
C VAL A 198 -1.30 12.09 10.74
N ARG A 199 -1.40 13.33 10.26
CA ARG A 199 -0.42 13.95 9.38
C ARG A 199 -0.08 15.35 9.86
N ALA A 200 1.21 15.69 9.89
CA ALA A 200 1.71 17.03 10.07
C ALA A 200 2.48 17.46 8.82
N THR A 201 2.20 18.65 8.33
CA THR A 201 2.84 19.22 7.15
C THR A 201 3.42 20.59 7.48
N TRP A 202 4.72 20.76 7.25
CA TRP A 202 5.41 22.04 7.35
C TRP A 202 5.67 22.62 5.95
N PHE A 203 5.22 23.85 5.72
CA PHE A 203 5.36 24.58 4.46
C PHE A 203 6.54 25.56 4.55
N VAL A 204 7.71 25.15 4.05
CA VAL A 204 8.94 25.93 4.14
C VAL A 204 8.88 27.12 3.17
N GLY A 205 8.68 28.33 3.71
CA GLY A 205 8.49 29.55 2.92
C GLY A 205 7.04 30.04 2.83
N GLY A 206 6.09 29.38 3.52
CA GLY A 206 4.70 29.82 3.61
C GLY A 206 3.75 29.06 2.67
N ARG A 207 2.54 29.59 2.44
CA ARG A 207 1.42 28.86 1.82
C ARG A 207 1.70 28.26 0.45
N ASP A 208 2.55 28.90 -0.35
CA ASP A 208 2.93 28.46 -1.70
C ASP A 208 4.29 27.76 -1.74
N ALA A 209 4.77 27.29 -0.58
CA ALA A 209 6.07 26.67 -0.39
C ALA A 209 6.35 25.60 -1.44
N GLU A 210 7.50 25.74 -2.08
CA GLU A 210 8.07 24.73 -2.97
C GLU A 210 8.50 23.50 -2.18
N LEU A 211 8.93 23.66 -0.93
CA LEU A 211 9.35 22.58 -0.06
C LEU A 211 8.32 22.32 1.05
N LYS A 212 7.82 21.10 1.10
CA LYS A 212 6.96 20.58 2.16
C LYS A 212 7.71 19.49 2.91
N LEU A 213 7.72 19.58 4.24
CA LEU A 213 8.09 18.46 5.10
C LEU A 213 6.80 17.82 5.60
N ILE A 214 6.67 16.51 5.53
CA ILE A 214 5.47 15.77 5.86
C ILE A 214 5.85 14.67 6.83
N SER A 215 5.12 14.55 7.93
CA SER A 215 5.23 13.42 8.85
C SER A 215 3.85 12.80 9.01
N SER A 216 3.71 11.50 8.74
CA SER A 216 2.42 10.80 8.74
C SER A 216 2.51 9.49 9.50
N LEU A 217 1.69 9.31 10.52
CA LEU A 217 1.59 8.07 11.29
C LEU A 217 0.28 7.37 10.94
N HIS A 218 0.38 6.09 10.61
CA HIS A 218 -0.74 5.22 10.29
C HIS A 218 -0.69 4.01 11.21
N TYR A 219 -1.83 3.65 11.79
CA TYR A 219 -2.01 2.42 12.56
C TYR A 219 -3.12 1.62 11.91
N MET A 220 -2.95 0.32 11.74
CA MET A 220 -3.88 -0.58 11.09
C MET A 220 -4.24 -1.68 12.07
N HIS A 221 -5.54 -1.96 12.20
CA HIS A 221 -6.01 -3.11 12.94
C HIS A 221 -7.29 -3.64 12.32
N GLY A 222 -7.43 -4.96 12.25
CA GLY A 222 -8.61 -5.57 11.66
C GLY A 222 -8.80 -7.04 11.98
N ARG A 223 -9.73 -7.65 11.27
CA ARG A 223 -10.01 -9.08 11.38
C ARG A 223 -10.55 -9.66 10.09
N THR A 224 -10.23 -10.92 9.87
CA THR A 224 -10.91 -11.74 8.88
C THR A 224 -12.34 -12.08 9.26
N PHE A 225 -13.15 -12.37 8.26
CA PHE A 225 -14.52 -12.81 8.44
C PHE A 225 -14.92 -13.79 7.33
N ASP A 226 -15.99 -14.54 7.58
CA ASP A 226 -16.46 -15.58 6.66
C ASP A 226 -15.35 -16.60 6.33
N THR A 227 -14.64 -17.04 7.39
CA THR A 227 -13.55 -18.00 7.30
C THR A 227 -14.08 -19.41 7.59
N GLY A 228 -13.80 -20.35 6.68
CA GLY A 228 -14.16 -21.77 6.85
C GLY A 228 -13.20 -22.54 7.77
N GLU A 229 -11.95 -22.06 7.87
CA GLU A 229 -10.89 -22.71 8.62
C GLU A 229 -10.34 -21.83 9.74
N THR A 230 -9.98 -22.44 10.87
CA THR A 230 -9.35 -21.71 11.98
C THR A 230 -7.99 -21.14 11.61
N ALA A 231 -7.29 -21.72 10.64
CA ALA A 231 -6.03 -21.16 10.13
C ALA A 231 -6.20 -19.82 9.40
N HIS A 232 -7.43 -19.47 8.99
CA HIS A 232 -7.70 -18.22 8.28
C HIS A 232 -8.29 -17.13 9.16
N ASP A 233 -8.67 -17.42 10.43
CA ASP A 233 -9.09 -16.42 11.42
C ASP A 233 -7.88 -15.63 11.95
N VAL A 234 -7.52 -14.58 11.23
CA VAL A 234 -6.43 -13.64 11.53
C VAL A 234 -6.95 -12.27 11.95
N GLN A 235 -6.14 -11.58 12.76
CA GLN A 235 -6.32 -10.20 13.17
C GLN A 235 -5.07 -9.41 12.73
N PRO A 236 -5.05 -8.87 11.50
CA PRO A 236 -3.90 -8.12 11.02
C PRO A 236 -3.71 -6.85 11.85
N GLU A 237 -2.48 -6.58 12.24
CA GLU A 237 -2.12 -5.38 13.00
C GLU A 237 -0.74 -4.86 12.55
N ALA A 238 -0.70 -3.59 12.17
CA ALA A 238 0.55 -2.96 11.76
C ALA A 238 0.54 -1.46 12.02
N TRP A 239 1.70 -0.85 11.99
CA TRP A 239 1.82 0.60 11.92
C TRP A 239 2.97 0.99 11.01
N TYR A 240 2.87 2.18 10.43
CA TYR A 240 4.01 2.80 9.78
C TYR A 240 4.04 4.29 10.06
N TRP A 241 5.25 4.83 10.15
CA TRP A 241 5.51 6.24 10.31
C TRP A 241 6.37 6.72 9.15
N SER A 242 5.82 7.61 8.32
CA SER A 242 6.54 8.21 7.21
C SER A 242 7.02 9.62 7.55
N ASN A 243 8.25 9.92 7.14
CA ASN A 243 8.83 11.26 7.19
C ASN A 243 9.35 11.60 5.80
N SER A 244 8.76 12.60 5.17
CA SER A 244 8.99 12.93 3.76
C SER A 244 9.37 14.40 3.58
N ALA A 245 10.30 14.65 2.67
CA ALA A 245 10.57 15.96 2.11
C ALA A 245 10.11 15.96 0.64
N ARG A 246 9.12 16.78 0.31
CA ARG A 246 8.60 16.96 -1.05
C ARG A 246 8.95 18.35 -1.54
N TRP A 247 9.69 18.43 -2.64
CA TRP A 247 10.05 19.67 -3.31
C TRP A 247 9.36 19.74 -4.68
N ARG A 248 8.66 20.84 -4.95
CA ARG A 248 8.03 21.14 -6.23
C ARG A 248 8.89 22.15 -6.98
N HIS A 249 9.34 21.79 -8.17
CA HIS A 249 10.27 22.60 -8.95
C HIS A 249 9.55 23.80 -9.60
N PRO A 250 9.87 25.06 -9.25
CA PRO A 250 9.12 26.22 -9.72
C PRO A 250 9.31 26.51 -11.22
N TYR A 251 10.51 26.30 -11.77
CA TYR A 251 10.83 26.72 -13.13
C TYR A 251 10.06 25.96 -14.24
N VAL A 252 9.66 24.71 -14.00
CA VAL A 252 8.91 23.94 -15.01
C VAL A 252 7.51 24.54 -15.19
N THR A 253 6.86 24.96 -14.10
CA THR A 253 5.54 25.62 -14.17
C THR A 253 5.58 27.00 -14.82
N GLN A 254 6.70 27.71 -14.70
CA GLN A 254 6.89 29.04 -15.28
C GLN A 254 7.20 29.00 -16.79
N ILE A 255 7.93 27.98 -17.25
CA ILE A 255 8.31 27.82 -18.66
C ILE A 255 7.25 27.03 -19.44
N LEU A 256 6.59 26.06 -18.80
CA LEU A 256 5.56 25.21 -19.37
C LEU A 256 4.29 25.27 -18.51
N PRO A 257 3.40 26.25 -18.77
CA PRO A 257 2.16 26.40 -18.02
C PRO A 257 1.32 25.11 -18.06
N GLY A 258 0.91 24.64 -16.88
CA GLY A 258 0.16 23.39 -16.74
C GLY A 258 1.03 22.14 -16.54
N GLN A 259 2.35 22.28 -16.39
CA GLN A 259 3.23 21.15 -16.04
C GLN A 259 3.86 21.36 -14.67
N ASN A 260 3.79 20.35 -13.80
CA ASN A 260 4.39 20.35 -12.47
C ASN A 260 5.40 19.21 -12.37
N VAL A 261 6.58 19.48 -11.82
CA VAL A 261 7.55 18.44 -11.45
C VAL A 261 7.77 18.49 -9.95
N TRP A 262 7.74 17.33 -9.30
CA TRP A 262 8.07 17.19 -7.89
C TRP A 262 9.11 16.10 -7.67
N LEU A 263 9.93 16.32 -6.66
CA LEU A 263 10.87 15.36 -6.08
C LEU A 263 10.40 15.08 -4.65
N GLN A 264 10.43 13.82 -4.23
CA GLN A 264 10.11 13.42 -2.88
C GLN A 264 11.15 12.43 -2.38
N ALA A 265 11.65 12.63 -1.17
CA ALA A 265 12.41 11.64 -0.44
C ALA A 265 11.65 11.33 0.85
N SER A 266 11.50 10.06 1.20
CA SER A 266 10.77 9.59 2.36
C SER A 266 11.55 8.52 3.09
N ARG A 267 11.45 8.51 4.41
CA ARG A 267 11.78 7.37 5.26
C ARG A 267 10.48 6.82 5.83
N TYR A 268 10.34 5.50 5.82
CA TYR A 268 9.26 4.79 6.49
C TYR A 268 9.85 3.93 7.60
N ASP A 269 9.32 4.07 8.80
CA ASP A 269 9.54 3.17 9.92
C ASP A 269 8.29 2.27 10.06
N LEU A 270 8.49 1.00 10.35
CA LEU A 270 7.48 -0.06 10.26
C LEU A 270 7.40 -0.84 11.57
N GLY A 271 6.24 -1.45 11.82
CA GLY A 271 6.10 -2.44 12.88
C GLY A 271 4.82 -3.26 12.79
N GLY A 272 4.75 -4.29 13.63
CA GLY A 272 3.67 -5.28 13.59
C GLY A 272 3.86 -6.25 12.44
N ASP A 273 2.78 -6.61 11.76
CA ASP A 273 2.78 -7.57 10.65
C ASP A 273 3.47 -7.04 9.36
N LEU A 274 4.13 -5.87 9.40
CA LEU A 274 4.92 -5.33 8.28
C LEU A 274 6.41 -5.71 8.35
N ASP A 275 6.89 -6.20 9.49
CA ASP A 275 8.32 -6.50 9.70
C ASP A 275 8.82 -7.64 8.80
N GLY A 276 8.02 -8.71 8.67
CA GLY A 276 8.38 -9.90 7.89
C GLY A 276 8.50 -9.63 6.38
N PRO A 277 7.45 -9.11 5.71
CA PRO A 277 7.41 -8.99 4.25
C PRO A 277 8.45 -8.05 3.66
N LEU A 278 8.82 -6.99 4.39
CA LEU A 278 9.79 -6.01 3.93
C LEU A 278 11.23 -6.34 4.36
N GLY A 279 11.40 -7.32 5.25
CA GLY A 279 12.69 -7.80 5.73
C GLY A 279 13.48 -6.78 6.55
N ASN A 280 12.86 -5.66 6.92
CA ASN A 280 13.49 -4.58 7.67
C ASN A 280 12.42 -3.73 8.40
N HIS A 281 12.81 -3.10 9.50
CA HIS A 281 11.94 -2.21 10.28
C HIS A 281 11.86 -0.79 9.71
N TYR A 282 12.62 -0.49 8.66
CA TYR A 282 12.55 0.77 7.96
C TYR A 282 13.00 0.63 6.50
N TYR A 283 12.57 1.56 5.65
CA TYR A 283 13.08 1.72 4.30
C TYR A 283 13.01 3.18 3.85
N TYR A 284 13.69 3.48 2.74
CA TYR A 284 13.68 4.79 2.12
C TYR A 284 13.04 4.72 0.75
N GLU A 285 12.31 5.77 0.38
CA GLU A 285 11.64 5.93 -0.90
C GLU A 285 12.03 7.28 -1.51
N ALA A 286 12.46 7.29 -2.77
CA ALA A 286 12.72 8.49 -3.53
C ALA A 286 11.88 8.51 -4.81
N GLY A 287 10.99 9.48 -4.92
CA GLY A 287 10.07 9.66 -6.04
C GLY A 287 10.39 10.91 -6.85
N VAL A 288 10.25 10.80 -8.16
CA VAL A 288 10.17 11.93 -9.09
C VAL A 288 8.84 11.82 -9.80
N GLY A 289 8.03 12.87 -9.81
CA GLY A 289 6.78 12.91 -10.57
C GLY A 289 6.75 14.09 -11.52
N TRP A 290 6.33 13.86 -12.77
CA TRP A 290 5.99 14.90 -13.72
C TRP A 290 4.51 14.80 -14.07
N LEU A 291 3.76 15.86 -13.74
CA LEU A 291 2.33 15.96 -13.90
C LEU A 291 1.98 17.01 -14.96
N LEU A 292 1.03 16.67 -15.81
CA LEU A 292 0.35 17.56 -16.75
C LEU A 292 -1.07 17.82 -16.23
N ASP A 293 -1.38 19.09 -15.97
CA ASP A 293 -2.70 19.57 -15.61
C ASP A 293 -3.58 19.59 -16.86
N ILE A 294 -4.59 18.73 -16.87
CA ILE A 294 -5.52 18.59 -17.98
C ILE A 294 -6.95 19.02 -17.62
N ARG A 295 -7.14 19.71 -16.48
CA ARG A 295 -8.45 20.26 -16.07
C ARG A 295 -9.10 21.12 -17.15
N LYS A 296 -8.28 21.82 -17.94
CA LYS A 296 -8.74 22.67 -19.07
C LYS A 296 -9.33 21.88 -20.24
N MET A 297 -9.14 20.56 -20.29
CA MET A 297 -9.68 19.68 -21.34
C MET A 297 -11.08 19.13 -21.00
N ASN A 298 -11.66 19.48 -19.85
CA ASN A 298 -13.00 19.06 -19.41
C ASN A 298 -13.25 17.54 -19.44
N ILE A 299 -12.20 16.73 -19.24
CA ILE A 299 -12.36 15.28 -19.11
C ILE A 299 -12.96 14.99 -17.72
N PRO A 300 -14.15 14.39 -17.62
CA PRO A 300 -14.74 14.07 -16.33
C PRO A 300 -13.82 13.16 -15.52
N PHE A 301 -13.67 13.44 -14.22
CA PHE A 301 -12.92 12.63 -13.26
C PHE A 301 -11.39 12.58 -13.45
N VAL A 302 -10.81 13.41 -14.32
CA VAL A 302 -9.35 13.49 -14.49
C VAL A 302 -8.87 14.95 -14.40
N ASP A 303 -8.20 15.27 -13.29
CA ASP A 303 -7.61 16.58 -13.03
C ASP A 303 -6.19 16.69 -13.60
N ASN A 304 -5.37 15.65 -13.42
CA ASN A 304 -4.02 15.63 -13.97
C ASN A 304 -3.58 14.22 -14.35
N VAL A 305 -2.61 14.16 -15.26
CA VAL A 305 -1.98 12.92 -15.74
C VAL A 305 -0.48 13.11 -15.72
N GLY A 306 0.26 12.12 -15.27
CA GLY A 306 1.71 12.20 -15.21
C GLY A 306 2.40 10.86 -15.27
N ILE A 307 3.73 10.96 -15.32
CA ILE A 307 4.64 9.83 -15.20
C ILE A 307 5.55 10.13 -14.02
N GLY A 308 5.73 9.14 -13.17
CA GLY A 308 6.66 9.20 -12.06
C GLY A 308 7.61 8.01 -12.07
N ILE A 309 8.75 8.19 -11.42
CA ILE A 309 9.70 7.14 -11.10
C ILE A 309 9.76 7.07 -9.59
N ASN A 310 9.66 5.86 -9.04
CA ASN A 310 9.80 5.61 -7.62
C ASN A 310 10.96 4.65 -7.36
N LEU A 311 11.86 5.01 -6.46
CA LEU A 311 13.02 4.23 -6.05
C LEU A 311 12.84 3.82 -4.59
N ASN A 312 12.93 2.53 -4.28
CA ASN A 312 12.97 2.05 -2.89
C ASN A 312 14.38 1.57 -2.55
N TYR A 313 14.85 1.92 -1.35
CA TYR A 313 16.17 1.60 -0.82
C TYR A 313 16.05 0.98 0.57
N GLY A 314 16.76 -0.12 0.80
CA GLY A 314 16.89 -0.76 2.12
C GLY A 314 15.74 -1.69 2.56
N SER A 315 14.83 -2.07 1.65
CA SER A 315 13.83 -3.14 1.87
C SER A 315 14.06 -4.33 0.94
N ALA A 316 13.37 -5.45 1.20
CA ALA A 316 13.31 -6.60 0.28
C ALA A 316 12.76 -6.22 -1.11
N LEU A 317 11.96 -5.16 -1.17
CA LEU A 317 11.44 -4.57 -2.40
C LEU A 317 12.31 -3.41 -2.88
N ARG A 318 13.64 -3.43 -2.74
CA ARG A 318 14.56 -2.40 -3.30
C ARG A 318 14.61 -2.36 -4.84
N GLY A 319 14.92 -1.22 -5.44
CA GLY A 319 14.93 -1.00 -6.91
C GLY A 319 14.09 0.18 -7.41
N GLY A 320 13.87 0.30 -8.73
CA GLY A 320 13.05 1.35 -9.35
C GLY A 320 11.77 0.85 -10.02
N THR A 321 10.69 1.65 -9.95
CA THR A 321 9.40 1.37 -10.60
C THR A 321 8.92 2.62 -11.33
N LEU A 322 8.50 2.46 -12.58
CA LEU A 322 7.80 3.50 -13.33
C LEU A 322 6.31 3.47 -12.96
N VAL A 323 5.76 4.63 -12.61
CA VAL A 323 4.35 4.78 -12.21
C VAL A 323 3.65 5.78 -13.14
N LEU A 324 2.45 5.44 -13.57
CA LEU A 324 1.54 6.42 -14.15
C LEU A 324 0.77 7.08 -13.01
N LEU A 325 0.76 8.41 -12.99
CA LEU A 325 0.14 9.24 -11.97
C LEU A 325 -1.14 9.84 -12.55
N PHE A 326 -2.24 9.76 -11.81
CA PHE A 326 -3.47 10.47 -12.12
C PHE A 326 -4.07 11.07 -10.85
N ASN A 327 -4.64 12.27 -10.98
CA ASN A 327 -5.31 13.01 -9.91
C ASN A 327 -4.46 13.21 -8.65
N GLU A 328 -3.17 13.47 -8.81
CA GLU A 328 -2.25 13.69 -7.70
C GLU A 328 -2.24 15.15 -7.22
N GLU A 329 -2.30 15.40 -5.90
CA GLU A 329 -2.29 16.74 -5.27
C GLU A 329 -0.89 17.36 -5.03
#